data_AF-A0A6J4VSF7-F1
#
_entry.id   AF-A0A6J4VSF7-F1
#
_cell.length_a   1.000
_cell.length_b   1.000
_cell.length_c   1.000
_cell.angle_alpha   90.00
_cell.angle_beta   90.00
_cell.angle_gamma   90.00
#
_symmetry.space_group_name_H-M   'P 1'
#
loop_
_entity.id
_entity.type
_entity.pdbx_description
1 polymer ?
#
loop_
_entity_poly.entity_id
_entity_poly.type
_entity_poly.pdbx_seq_one_letter_code
_entity_poly.pdbx_strand_id
1 'polypeptide(L)'
;MIVLGLLLAAAGLSRLVLPADDVSAAGAPRYPALKTTKPSGLYFDRVTMSDGLSHYVLRFSNTVWNDGEGRLELQGDPKPDGSNKVYQNVYDALTGGTRVSQTHVSSDIVYHPSHYHYHFQGFASYLMLQRDSAGVYQPTTKKGTKTGFCIMDSNHISSQGPSSAQYGSCNGSLQGISVGWGDLYQGSLPEQWIDLGTSRLADGYYAIQSTA
;
A
#
# COMPACT_ATOMS: atom_id res chain seq x y z
N MET A 1 -11.32 -82.00 40.63
CA MET A 1 -9.97 -81.52 40.27
C MET A 1 -9.98 -81.11 38.81
N ILE A 2 -9.53 -79.86 38.57
CA ILE A 2 -9.17 -79.20 37.30
C ILE A 2 -10.33 -78.85 36.35
N VAL A 3 -10.78 -77.60 36.51
CA VAL A 3 -11.51 -76.79 35.53
C VAL A 3 -10.50 -76.28 34.49
N LEU A 4 -10.74 -76.48 33.19
CA LEU A 4 -9.94 -75.88 32.13
C LEU A 4 -10.77 -74.81 31.42
N GLY A 5 -10.45 -73.55 31.72
CA GLY A 5 -11.09 -72.36 31.18
C GLY A 5 -10.59 -72.02 29.78
N LEU A 6 -11.52 -71.63 28.91
CA LEU A 6 -11.26 -71.10 27.58
C LEU A 6 -10.79 -69.64 27.70
N LEU A 7 -9.50 -69.35 27.46
CA LEU A 7 -9.02 -67.98 27.29
C LEU A 7 -9.22 -67.56 25.82
N LEU A 8 -10.18 -66.68 25.56
CA LEU A 8 -10.18 -65.86 24.35
C LEU A 8 -9.21 -64.69 24.55
N ALA A 9 -8.07 -64.72 23.87
CA ALA A 9 -7.21 -63.55 23.74
C ALA A 9 -7.82 -62.58 22.72
N ALA A 10 -8.49 -61.53 23.20
CA ALA A 10 -8.87 -60.41 22.37
C ALA A 10 -7.62 -59.57 22.06
N ALA A 11 -7.11 -59.67 20.84
CA ALA A 11 -6.07 -58.77 20.35
C ALA A 11 -6.66 -57.36 20.21
N GLY A 12 -6.47 -56.52 21.23
CA GLY A 12 -6.78 -55.10 21.17
C GLY A 12 -5.85 -54.42 20.17
N LEU A 13 -6.38 -54.08 18.98
CA LEU A 13 -5.75 -53.12 18.09
C LEU A 13 -5.82 -51.75 18.77
N SER A 14 -4.82 -51.42 19.58
CA SER A 14 -4.58 -50.04 20.02
C SER A 14 -4.26 -49.21 18.79
N ARG A 15 -5.29 -48.57 18.22
CA ARG A 15 -5.07 -47.51 17.22
C ARG A 15 -4.38 -46.36 17.95
N LEU A 16 -3.09 -46.19 17.65
CA LEU A 16 -2.37 -44.98 17.96
C LEU A 16 -3.00 -43.86 17.13
N VAL A 17 -4.00 -43.18 17.69
CA VAL A 17 -4.49 -41.90 17.16
C VAL A 17 -3.41 -40.90 17.50
N LEU A 18 -2.49 -40.70 16.57
CA LEU A 18 -1.65 -39.51 16.59
C LEU A 18 -2.61 -38.32 16.51
N PRO A 19 -2.46 -37.27 17.34
CA PRO A 19 -3.17 -36.03 17.09
C PRO A 19 -2.82 -35.62 15.65
N ALA A 20 -3.83 -35.48 14.80
CA ALA A 20 -3.63 -34.73 13.58
C ALA A 20 -3.17 -33.35 14.06
N ASP A 21 -1.94 -32.98 13.75
CA ASP A 21 -1.56 -31.58 13.80
C ASP A 21 -2.60 -30.87 12.93
N ASP A 22 -3.49 -30.09 13.56
CA ASP A 22 -4.41 -29.19 12.88
C ASP A 22 -3.55 -28.11 12.21
N VAL A 23 -2.90 -28.49 11.11
CA VAL A 23 -2.37 -27.57 10.13
C VAL A 23 -3.61 -27.00 9.49
N SER A 24 -4.16 -25.94 10.09
CA SER A 24 -5.21 -25.13 9.49
C SER A 24 -4.78 -24.84 8.05
N ALA A 25 -5.46 -25.46 7.09
CA ALA A 25 -5.22 -25.17 5.68
C ALA A 25 -5.43 -23.66 5.48
N ALA A 26 -4.45 -23.01 4.86
CA ALA A 26 -4.54 -21.59 4.56
C ALA A 26 -5.84 -21.28 3.81
N GLY A 27 -6.52 -20.20 4.19
CA GLY A 27 -7.75 -19.76 3.53
C GLY A 27 -7.50 -19.16 2.15
N ALA A 28 -8.57 -18.69 1.50
CA ALA A 28 -8.47 -18.05 0.19
C ALA A 28 -7.76 -16.67 0.28
N PRO A 29 -6.92 -16.31 -0.71
CA PRO A 29 -6.26 -15.00 -0.73
C PRO A 29 -7.26 -13.86 -0.82
N ARG A 30 -7.05 -12.82 -0.01
CA ARG A 30 -7.81 -11.57 -0.04
C ARG A 30 -6.94 -10.44 -0.56
N TYR A 31 -7.39 -9.78 -1.64
CA TYR A 31 -6.59 -8.78 -2.33
C TYR A 31 -7.01 -7.34 -1.98
N PRO A 32 -6.06 -6.39 -1.94
CA PRO A 32 -6.39 -4.97 -1.85
C PRO A 32 -6.99 -4.45 -3.14
N ALA A 33 -7.78 -3.38 -3.03
CA ALA A 33 -8.30 -2.62 -4.17
C ALA A 33 -8.10 -1.14 -3.87
N LEU A 34 -7.00 -0.58 -4.39
CA LEU A 34 -6.63 0.80 -4.12
C LEU A 34 -7.46 1.77 -4.96
N LYS A 35 -7.85 2.87 -4.32
CA LYS A 35 -8.57 3.97 -4.94
C LYS A 35 -7.98 5.28 -4.46
N THR A 36 -8.02 6.30 -5.31
CA THR A 36 -7.69 7.67 -4.91
C THR A 36 -8.98 8.41 -4.56
N THR A 37 -8.96 9.17 -3.45
CA THR A 37 -10.03 10.14 -3.18
C THR A 37 -9.84 11.37 -4.05
N LYS A 38 -10.87 12.22 -4.16
CA LYS A 38 -10.72 13.53 -4.81
C LYS A 38 -9.58 14.33 -4.15
N PRO A 39 -8.59 14.83 -4.91
CA PRO A 39 -7.57 15.72 -4.37
C PRO A 39 -8.19 16.95 -3.70
N SER A 40 -7.60 17.39 -2.60
CA SER A 40 -8.16 18.46 -1.75
C SER A 40 -7.10 19.49 -1.35
N GLY A 41 -7.53 20.63 -0.81
CA GLY A 41 -6.61 21.67 -0.33
C GLY A 41 -5.66 22.16 -1.43
N LEU A 42 -6.19 22.50 -2.61
CA LEU A 42 -5.40 22.98 -3.74
C LEU A 42 -4.92 24.41 -3.49
N TYR A 43 -3.64 24.69 -3.71
CA TYR A 43 -3.10 26.04 -3.69
C TYR A 43 -1.84 26.18 -4.56
N PHE A 44 -1.61 27.38 -5.08
CA PHE A 44 -0.39 27.69 -5.81
C PHE A 44 0.74 28.05 -4.85
N ASP A 45 1.96 27.69 -5.21
CA ASP A 45 3.18 28.04 -4.49
C ASP A 45 4.34 28.25 -5.49
N ARG A 46 5.49 28.70 -4.99
CA ARG A 46 6.74 28.76 -5.73
C ARG A 46 7.84 28.01 -5.02
N VAL A 47 8.53 27.14 -5.74
CA VAL A 47 9.62 26.32 -5.22
C VAL A 47 10.84 26.47 -6.11
N THR A 48 12.03 26.53 -5.52
CA THR A 48 13.29 26.42 -6.26
C THR A 48 13.55 24.95 -6.57
N MET A 49 13.57 24.59 -7.86
CA MET A 49 13.79 23.21 -8.31
C MET A 49 15.28 22.85 -8.33
N SER A 50 15.59 21.59 -8.64
CA SER A 50 16.97 21.08 -8.74
C SER A 50 17.80 21.75 -9.84
N ASP A 51 17.17 22.38 -10.81
CA ASP A 51 17.83 23.20 -11.84
C ASP A 51 18.21 24.61 -11.34
N GLY A 52 17.88 24.95 -10.09
CA GLY A 52 18.15 26.25 -9.47
C GLY A 52 17.15 27.35 -9.85
N LEU A 53 16.13 27.05 -10.66
CA LEU A 53 15.11 28.01 -11.08
C LEU A 53 13.92 27.96 -10.14
N SER A 54 13.25 29.11 -9.99
CA SER A 54 11.99 29.18 -9.25
C SER A 54 10.82 28.83 -10.16
N HIS A 55 10.15 27.72 -9.85
CA HIS A 55 9.00 27.22 -10.58
C HIS A 55 7.70 27.54 -9.84
N TYR A 56 6.63 27.73 -10.60
CA TYR A 56 5.27 27.69 -10.08
C TYR A 56 4.86 26.24 -9.88
N VAL A 57 4.22 25.94 -8.76
CA VAL A 57 3.71 24.60 -8.48
C VAL A 57 2.25 24.66 -8.04
N LEU A 58 1.49 23.63 -8.36
CA LEU A 58 0.15 23.40 -7.79
C LEU A 58 0.25 22.34 -6.71
N ARG A 59 0.13 22.73 -5.45
CA ARG A 59 0.08 21.84 -4.29
C ARG A 59 -1.33 21.32 -4.08
N PHE A 60 -1.45 20.11 -3.58
CA PHE A 60 -2.72 19.45 -3.26
C PHE A 60 -2.48 18.28 -2.31
N SER A 61 -3.46 17.97 -1.48
CA SER A 61 -3.47 16.74 -0.69
C SER A 61 -4.07 15.60 -1.49
N ASN A 62 -3.51 14.41 -1.35
CA ASN A 62 -4.01 13.19 -1.98
C ASN A 62 -4.16 12.07 -0.95
N THR A 63 -5.18 11.22 -1.10
CA THR A 63 -5.33 10.02 -0.29
C THR A 63 -5.51 8.81 -1.19
N VAL A 64 -4.66 7.81 -0.99
CA VAL A 64 -4.85 6.45 -1.53
C VAL A 64 -5.49 5.62 -0.44
N TRP A 65 -6.58 4.92 -0.72
CA TRP A 65 -7.26 4.09 0.28
C TRP A 65 -7.60 2.72 -0.24
N ASN A 66 -7.73 1.76 0.67
CA ASN A 66 -7.97 0.37 0.34
C ASN A 66 -9.45 0.02 0.55
N ASP A 67 -10.16 -0.14 -0.56
CA ASP A 67 -11.57 -0.58 -0.63
C ASP A 67 -11.66 -2.08 -1.02
N GLY A 68 -10.57 -2.81 -0.83
CA GLY A 68 -10.46 -4.22 -1.20
C GLY A 68 -10.92 -5.18 -0.13
N GLU A 69 -10.82 -6.46 -0.43
CA GLU A 69 -11.18 -7.55 0.49
C GLU A 69 -10.05 -7.91 1.45
N GLY A 70 -8.81 -7.46 1.18
CA GLY A 70 -7.62 -7.72 1.97
C GLY A 70 -6.70 -6.51 2.07
N ARG A 71 -5.78 -6.55 3.04
CA ARG A 71 -4.82 -5.46 3.26
C ARG A 71 -3.80 -5.38 2.13
N LEU A 72 -3.35 -4.16 1.82
CA LEU A 72 -2.09 -3.98 1.14
C LEU A 72 -0.99 -4.12 2.19
N GLU A 73 -0.05 -5.02 1.99
CA GLU A 73 1.18 -5.10 2.78
C GLU A 73 2.37 -5.22 1.82
N LEU A 74 3.23 -4.21 1.83
CA LEU A 74 4.48 -4.21 1.11
C LEU A 74 5.63 -4.44 2.08
N GLN A 75 6.50 -5.37 1.71
CA GLN A 75 7.73 -5.66 2.40
C GLN A 75 8.90 -5.20 1.55
N GLY A 76 9.61 -4.18 2.01
CA GLY A 76 10.96 -3.91 1.55
C GLY A 76 11.90 -5.01 2.07
N ASP A 77 12.71 -5.58 1.20
CA ASP A 77 13.76 -6.55 1.58
C ASP A 77 15.14 -5.88 1.46
N PRO A 78 15.59 -5.16 2.51
CA PRO A 78 16.92 -4.59 2.52
C PRO A 78 17.95 -5.68 2.76
N LYS A 79 18.29 -6.40 1.70
CA LYS A 79 19.43 -7.29 1.74
C LYS A 79 20.72 -6.47 1.65
N PRO A 80 21.80 -6.88 2.36
CA PRO A 80 23.14 -6.32 2.19
C PRO A 80 23.67 -6.42 0.75
N ASP A 81 23.05 -7.26 -0.09
CA ASP A 81 23.37 -7.41 -1.52
C ASP A 81 22.82 -6.28 -2.40
N GLY A 82 22.08 -5.32 -1.83
CA GLY A 82 21.57 -4.14 -2.53
C GLY A 82 20.36 -4.39 -3.42
N SER A 83 19.70 -5.55 -3.31
CA SER A 83 18.64 -5.92 -4.25
C SER A 83 17.35 -5.10 -4.16
N ASN A 84 17.17 -4.24 -3.14
CA ASN A 84 16.08 -3.23 -3.04
C ASN A 84 14.69 -3.77 -3.44
N LYS A 85 14.43 -5.06 -3.18
CA LYS A 85 13.22 -5.72 -3.67
C LYS A 85 12.02 -5.35 -2.81
N VAL A 86 10.89 -5.18 -3.47
CA VAL A 86 9.58 -4.99 -2.87
C VAL A 86 8.75 -6.22 -3.12
N TYR A 87 8.25 -6.81 -2.04
CA TYR A 87 7.30 -7.91 -2.10
C TYR A 87 5.93 -7.45 -1.62
N GLN A 88 4.89 -7.90 -2.29
CA GLN A 88 3.53 -7.82 -1.78
C GLN A 88 3.21 -9.11 -1.03
N ASN A 89 2.83 -8.98 0.24
CA ASN A 89 2.33 -10.08 1.06
C ASN A 89 0.79 -10.10 0.97
N VAL A 90 0.23 -11.29 0.70
CA VAL A 90 -1.22 -11.51 0.64
C VAL A 90 -1.61 -12.55 1.69
N TYR A 91 -2.72 -12.29 2.37
CA TYR A 91 -3.22 -13.09 3.49
C TYR A 91 -4.66 -13.54 3.26
N ASP A 92 -5.10 -14.51 4.05
CA ASP A 92 -6.46 -15.03 4.05
C ASP A 92 -7.43 -14.30 5.00
N ALA A 93 -6.92 -13.32 5.76
CA ALA A 93 -7.68 -12.54 6.74
C ALA A 93 -7.40 -11.04 6.64
N LEU A 94 -8.35 -10.22 7.12
CA LEU A 94 -8.22 -8.76 7.18
C LEU A 94 -7.09 -8.32 8.12
N THR A 95 -6.97 -8.99 9.27
CA THR A 95 -5.93 -8.78 10.28
C THR A 95 -5.39 -10.13 10.72
N GLY A 96 -4.06 -10.26 10.89
CA GLY A 96 -3.42 -11.55 11.14
C GLY A 96 -3.59 -12.51 9.95
N GLY A 97 -3.95 -13.75 10.23
CA GLY A 97 -4.14 -14.80 9.23
C GLY A 97 -2.84 -15.42 8.73
N THR A 98 -2.97 -16.39 7.83
CA THR A 98 -1.85 -17.06 7.19
C THR A 98 -1.46 -16.28 5.93
N ARG A 99 -0.16 -16.01 5.76
CA ARG A 99 0.34 -15.46 4.49
C ARG A 99 0.25 -16.54 3.42
N VAL A 100 -0.59 -16.31 2.42
CA VAL A 100 -0.89 -17.27 1.35
C VAL A 100 -0.16 -16.98 0.06
N SER A 101 0.35 -15.77 -0.12
CA SER A 101 1.25 -15.42 -1.23
C SER A 101 2.26 -14.36 -0.81
N GLN A 102 3.43 -14.40 -1.43
CA GLN A 102 4.43 -13.33 -1.41
C GLN A 102 4.98 -13.20 -2.83
N THR A 103 4.74 -12.05 -3.46
CA THR A 103 5.09 -11.82 -4.87
C THR A 103 6.02 -10.63 -4.99
N HIS A 104 7.09 -10.75 -5.77
CA HIS A 104 7.96 -9.62 -6.11
C HIS A 104 7.20 -8.68 -7.04
N VAL A 105 7.03 -7.41 -6.64
CA VAL A 105 6.21 -6.43 -7.38
C VAL A 105 7.02 -5.24 -7.90
N SER A 106 8.17 -4.94 -7.30
CA SER A 106 9.05 -3.85 -7.73
C SER A 106 10.47 -4.05 -7.17
N SER A 107 11.45 -3.34 -7.71
CA SER A 107 12.78 -3.19 -7.11
C SER A 107 13.13 -1.71 -6.87
N ASP A 108 12.11 -0.84 -6.85
CA ASP A 108 12.25 0.60 -6.76
C ASP A 108 11.80 1.08 -5.37
N ILE A 109 12.70 0.94 -4.40
CA ILE A 109 12.53 1.35 -3.02
C ILE A 109 13.78 2.11 -2.57
N VAL A 110 13.57 3.21 -1.86
CA VAL A 110 14.67 4.06 -1.36
C VAL A 110 14.60 4.11 0.15
N TYR A 111 15.68 3.74 0.84
CA TYR A 111 15.78 3.95 2.28
C TYR A 111 16.14 5.40 2.58
N HIS A 112 15.42 6.03 3.51
CA HIS A 112 15.69 7.40 3.93
C HIS A 112 16.29 7.42 5.35
N PRO A 113 17.63 7.49 5.51
CA PRO A 113 18.29 7.26 6.80
C PRO A 113 17.86 8.23 7.90
N SER A 114 17.56 9.49 7.55
CA SER A 114 17.11 10.48 8.54
C SER A 114 15.72 10.20 9.10
N HIS A 115 14.93 9.35 8.43
CA HIS A 115 13.56 9.02 8.84
C HIS A 115 13.38 7.54 9.17
N TYR A 116 14.45 6.75 9.07
CA TYR A 116 14.50 5.34 9.44
C TYR A 116 13.43 4.46 8.76
N HIS A 117 13.06 4.78 7.53
CA HIS A 117 12.07 4.03 6.76
C HIS A 117 12.29 4.07 5.24
N TYR A 118 11.58 3.18 4.55
CA TYR A 118 11.58 3.07 3.10
C TYR A 118 10.50 3.91 2.45
N HIS A 119 10.80 4.43 1.26
CA HIS A 119 9.84 4.99 0.32
C HIS A 119 9.70 4.09 -0.89
N PHE A 120 8.49 3.61 -1.13
CA PHE A 120 8.10 2.87 -2.32
C PHE A 120 7.90 3.84 -3.48
N GLN A 121 8.64 3.62 -4.56
CA GLN A 121 8.53 4.45 -5.74
C GLN A 121 7.36 4.00 -6.61
N GLY A 122 6.72 4.94 -7.30
CA GLY A 122 5.64 4.66 -8.25
C GLY A 122 4.30 4.27 -7.59
N PHE A 123 4.15 4.48 -6.29
CA PHE A 123 2.90 4.16 -5.57
C PHE A 123 1.72 5.05 -5.97
N ALA A 124 1.98 6.30 -6.35
CA ALA A 124 0.97 7.19 -6.89
C ALA A 124 1.54 8.05 -8.02
N SER A 125 0.67 8.43 -8.96
CA SER A 125 1.01 9.34 -10.06
C SER A 125 0.02 10.48 -10.16
N TYR A 126 0.52 11.65 -10.56
CA TYR A 126 -0.27 12.86 -10.69
C TYR A 126 -0.05 13.49 -12.05
N LEU A 127 -1.14 13.74 -12.76
CA LEU A 127 -1.14 14.35 -14.08
C LEU A 127 -2.11 15.51 -14.11
N MET A 128 -1.67 16.64 -14.65
CA MET A 128 -2.58 17.74 -14.95
C MET A 128 -3.27 17.49 -16.28
N LEU A 129 -4.59 17.61 -16.27
CA LEU A 129 -5.43 17.61 -17.46
C LEU A 129 -5.89 19.04 -17.75
N GLN A 130 -6.01 19.38 -19.04
CA GLN A 130 -6.59 20.64 -19.49
C GLN A 130 -7.84 20.38 -20.30
N ARG A 131 -8.90 21.14 -20.04
CA ARG A 131 -10.14 21.07 -20.80
C ARG A 131 -9.95 21.75 -22.16
N ASP A 132 -10.20 21.02 -23.23
CA ASP A 132 -10.20 21.56 -24.59
C ASP A 132 -11.50 22.36 -24.89
N SER A 133 -11.57 22.95 -26.10
CA SER A 133 -12.73 23.72 -26.55
C SER A 133 -14.00 22.89 -26.74
N ALA A 134 -13.88 21.57 -26.92
CA ALA A 134 -15.00 20.63 -26.95
C ALA A 134 -15.48 20.26 -25.54
N GLY A 135 -14.78 20.71 -24.50
CA GLY A 135 -15.14 20.50 -23.12
C GLY A 135 -14.59 19.20 -22.52
N VAL A 136 -13.66 18.53 -23.21
CA VAL A 136 -13.04 17.25 -22.81
C VAL A 136 -11.69 17.51 -22.15
N TYR A 137 -11.40 16.81 -21.05
CA TYR A 137 -10.11 16.91 -20.38
C TYR A 137 -9.06 16.05 -21.08
N GLN A 138 -7.98 16.69 -21.55
CA GLN A 138 -6.86 16.06 -22.22
C GLN A 138 -5.59 16.08 -21.34
N PRO A 139 -4.74 15.04 -21.39
CA PRO A 139 -3.42 15.03 -20.77
C PRO A 139 -2.56 16.23 -21.17
N THR A 140 -1.91 16.85 -20.19
CA THR A 140 -0.82 17.81 -20.44
C THR A 140 0.54 17.14 -20.23
N THR A 141 1.63 17.89 -20.42
CA THR A 141 2.98 17.44 -20.06
C THR A 141 3.32 17.64 -18.58
N LYS A 142 2.46 18.32 -17.81
CA LYS A 142 2.73 18.69 -16.40
C LYS A 142 2.35 17.56 -15.47
N LYS A 143 3.33 17.07 -14.69
CA LYS A 143 3.21 15.90 -13.82
C LYS A 143 3.70 16.21 -12.41
N GLY A 144 3.29 15.39 -11.45
CA GLY A 144 3.86 15.42 -10.10
C GLY A 144 5.28 14.88 -10.08
N THR A 145 6.11 15.44 -9.20
CA THR A 145 7.51 15.01 -9.02
C THR A 145 7.67 14.03 -7.85
N LYS A 146 6.66 13.94 -6.97
CA LYS A 146 6.68 12.98 -5.88
C LYS A 146 6.46 11.57 -6.39
N THR A 147 7.50 10.76 -6.31
CA THR A 147 7.46 9.36 -6.72
C THR A 147 7.54 8.40 -5.53
N GLY A 148 8.14 8.83 -4.42
CA GLY A 148 8.38 8.00 -3.22
C GLY A 148 7.38 8.23 -2.08
N PHE A 149 6.86 7.14 -1.53
CA PHE A 149 5.84 7.14 -0.48
C PHE A 149 6.19 6.15 0.63
N CYS A 150 6.06 6.57 1.88
CA CYS A 150 5.73 5.64 2.94
C CYS A 150 4.25 5.27 2.79
N ILE A 151 3.91 4.02 3.08
CA ILE A 151 2.56 3.51 2.97
C ILE A 151 2.05 3.16 4.38
N MET A 152 1.02 3.88 4.84
CA MET A 152 0.54 3.75 6.21
C MET A 152 -0.96 4.00 6.37
N ASP A 153 -1.50 3.56 7.49
CA ASP A 153 -2.88 3.82 7.94
C ASP A 153 -2.94 5.20 8.60
N SER A 154 -3.23 6.25 7.82
CA SER A 154 -3.25 7.63 8.30
C SER A 154 -4.67 8.14 8.61
N ASN A 155 -5.68 7.68 7.86
CA ASN A 155 -7.06 8.12 8.03
C ASN A 155 -8.03 6.96 7.80
N HIS A 156 -9.00 6.81 8.70
CA HIS A 156 -10.04 5.79 8.60
C HIS A 156 -11.18 6.34 7.72
N ILE A 157 -11.40 5.73 6.56
CA ILE A 157 -12.36 6.22 5.54
C ILE A 157 -13.67 5.44 5.59
N SER A 158 -13.60 4.14 5.84
CA SER A 158 -14.74 3.22 5.87
C SER A 158 -14.64 2.33 7.10
N SER A 159 -15.79 1.93 7.65
CA SER A 159 -15.85 1.00 8.78
C SER A 159 -15.59 -0.46 8.39
N GLN A 160 -15.30 -0.73 7.11
CA GLN A 160 -14.84 -2.04 6.66
C GLN A 160 -13.41 -2.29 7.16
N GLY A 161 -13.13 -3.47 7.69
CA GLY A 161 -11.79 -3.80 8.20
C GLY A 161 -11.57 -3.43 9.68
N PRO A 162 -10.30 -3.36 10.12
CA PRO A 162 -9.97 -3.10 11.51
C PRO A 162 -10.28 -1.66 11.93
N SER A 163 -10.80 -1.47 13.13
CA SER A 163 -11.14 -0.15 13.68
C SER A 163 -9.94 0.69 14.11
N SER A 164 -8.76 0.07 14.24
CA SER A 164 -7.51 0.73 14.57
C SER A 164 -6.49 0.51 13.46
N ALA A 165 -5.62 1.51 13.25
CA ALA A 165 -4.50 1.42 12.32
C ALA A 165 -3.65 0.18 12.63
N GLN A 166 -3.39 -0.64 11.62
CA GLN A 166 -2.46 -1.77 11.69
C GLN A 166 -1.06 -1.35 11.22
N TYR A 167 -1.00 -0.37 10.32
CA TYR A 167 0.23 0.23 9.79
C TYR A 167 0.33 1.69 10.25
N GLY A 168 0.32 1.94 11.55
CA GLY A 168 0.27 3.30 12.11
C GLY A 168 1.58 4.11 12.03
N SER A 169 2.66 3.53 11.51
CA SER A 169 3.93 4.22 11.32
C SER A 169 4.71 3.61 10.16
N CYS A 170 5.64 4.39 9.61
CA CYS A 170 6.52 3.96 8.52
C CYS A 170 7.72 3.11 8.97
N ASN A 171 7.87 2.85 10.27
CA ASN A 171 9.09 2.28 10.82
C ASN A 171 9.26 0.81 10.39
N GLY A 172 10.44 0.49 9.85
CA GLY A 172 10.80 -0.86 9.46
C GLY A 172 10.55 -1.19 7.99
N SER A 173 10.56 -2.48 7.68
CA SER A 173 10.47 -3.02 6.33
C SER A 173 9.06 -3.31 5.86
N LEU A 174 8.08 -3.38 6.77
CA LEU A 174 6.68 -3.65 6.48
C LEU A 174 5.87 -2.36 6.55
N GLN A 175 5.15 -2.07 5.47
CA GLN A 175 4.28 -0.91 5.31
C GLN A 175 3.01 -1.35 4.60
N GLY A 176 1.91 -0.61 4.75
CA GLY A 176 0.64 -1.11 4.25
C GLY A 176 -0.55 -0.19 4.47
N ILE A 177 -1.67 -0.58 3.87
CA ILE A 177 -2.97 0.05 4.02
C ILE A 177 -3.99 -1.03 4.35
N SER A 178 -4.53 -0.96 5.56
CA SER A 178 -5.62 -1.80 6.02
C SER A 178 -6.89 -1.55 5.20
N VAL A 179 -7.74 -2.57 5.05
CA VAL A 179 -9.07 -2.38 4.46
C VAL A 179 -9.81 -1.27 5.21
N GLY A 180 -10.42 -0.34 4.49
CA GLY A 180 -11.13 0.82 5.01
C GLY A 180 -10.26 2.01 5.43
N TRP A 181 -8.94 1.85 5.43
CA TRP A 181 -7.98 2.92 5.74
C TRP A 181 -7.42 3.56 4.47
N GLY A 182 -6.91 4.77 4.65
CA GLY A 182 -6.19 5.53 3.64
C GLY A 182 -4.87 6.09 4.14
N ASP A 183 -4.03 6.38 3.16
CA ASP A 183 -2.73 7.02 3.28
C ASP A 183 -2.81 8.43 2.68
N LEU A 184 -2.85 9.43 3.56
CA LEU A 184 -3.02 10.84 3.26
C LEU A 184 -1.66 11.54 3.18
N TYR A 185 -1.37 12.04 1.99
CA TYR A 185 -0.27 12.94 1.73
C TYR A 185 -0.78 14.37 1.64
N GLN A 186 -0.48 15.18 2.66
CA GLN A 186 -0.88 16.59 2.72
C GLN A 186 -0.10 17.45 1.73
N GLY A 187 -0.75 18.44 1.10
CA GLY A 187 -0.11 19.34 0.12
C GLY A 187 1.06 20.18 0.64
N SER A 188 1.19 20.29 1.98
CA SER A 188 2.33 20.92 2.65
C SER A 188 3.60 20.07 2.63
N LEU A 189 3.49 18.77 2.37
CA LEU A 189 4.65 17.89 2.33
C LEU A 189 5.59 18.27 1.18
N PRO A 190 6.90 18.03 1.35
CA PRO A 190 7.86 18.18 0.26
C PRO A 190 7.46 17.36 -0.96
N GLU A 191 7.59 17.99 -2.12
CA GLU A 191 7.31 17.47 -3.46
C GLU A 191 5.84 17.13 -3.74
N GLN A 192 4.93 17.36 -2.79
CA GLN A 192 3.50 17.12 -2.95
C GLN A 192 2.83 18.21 -3.80
N TRP A 193 3.20 18.24 -5.09
CA TRP A 193 2.75 19.20 -6.08
C TRP A 193 2.88 18.67 -7.52
N ILE A 194 2.22 19.36 -8.46
CA ILE A 194 2.52 19.30 -9.90
C ILE A 194 3.36 20.52 -10.27
N ASP A 195 4.46 20.29 -11.01
CA ASP A 195 5.28 21.37 -11.55
C ASP A 195 4.57 22.05 -12.74
N LEU A 196 4.39 23.37 -12.63
CA LEU A 196 3.79 24.20 -13.67
C LEU A 196 4.82 24.92 -14.54
N GLY A 197 6.11 24.83 -14.21
CA GLY A 197 7.22 25.47 -14.89
C GLY A 197 7.55 26.87 -14.39
N THR A 198 8.41 27.58 -15.11
CA THR A 198 8.96 28.90 -14.71
C THR A 198 8.06 30.08 -15.05
N SER A 199 6.97 29.85 -15.78
CA SER A 199 6.00 30.88 -16.16
C SER A 199 4.64 30.62 -15.53
N ARG A 200 3.86 31.69 -15.33
CA ARG A 200 2.49 31.58 -14.83
C ARG A 200 1.68 30.72 -15.80
N LEU A 201 0.96 29.74 -15.25
CA LEU A 201 0.00 28.96 -16.01
C LEU A 201 -1.07 29.88 -16.62
N ALA A 202 -1.39 29.69 -17.90
CA ALA A 202 -2.48 30.41 -18.54
C ALA A 202 -3.82 30.11 -17.85
N ASP A 203 -4.73 31.08 -17.87
CA ASP A 203 -6.06 30.89 -17.31
C ASP A 203 -6.83 29.85 -18.15
N GLY A 204 -7.58 28.97 -17.48
CA GLY A 204 -8.30 27.87 -18.13
C GLY A 204 -8.92 26.90 -17.14
N TYR A 205 -9.58 25.87 -17.67
CA TYR A 205 -10.17 24.79 -16.87
C TYR A 205 -9.22 23.60 -16.82
N TYR A 206 -8.86 23.19 -15.61
CA TYR A 206 -7.91 22.13 -15.36
C TYR A 206 -8.46 21.12 -14.36
N ALA A 207 -7.97 19.89 -14.44
CA ALA A 207 -8.23 18.85 -13.47
C ALA A 207 -6.91 18.17 -13.08
N ILE A 208 -6.89 17.59 -11.88
CA ILE A 208 -5.81 16.71 -11.42
C ILE A 208 -6.32 15.27 -11.58
N GLN A 209 -5.60 14.47 -12.36
CA GLN A 209 -5.76 13.03 -12.35
C GLN A 209 -4.77 12.45 -11.34
N SER A 210 -5.29 11.73 -10.35
CA SER A 210 -4.48 10.94 -9.41
C SER A 210 -4.77 9.47 -9.59
N THR A 211 -3.72 8.67 -9.74
CA THR A 211 -3.79 7.21 -9.83
C THR A 211 -2.89 6.58 -8.77
N ALA A 212 -3.30 5.42 -8.28
CA ALA A 212 -2.53 4.53 -7.42
C ALA A 212 -2.63 3.10 -7.97
#